data_AF-A0A292E1K0-F1
#
_entry.id   AF-A0A292E1K0-F1
#
_cell.length_a   1.000
_cell.length_b   1.000
_cell.length_c   1.000
_cell.angle_alpha   90.00
_cell.angle_beta   90.00
_cell.angle_gamma   90.00
#
_symmetry.space_group_name_H-M   'P 1'
#
loop_
_entity.id
_entity.type
_entity.pdbx_description
1 polymer ?
#
loop_
_entity_poly.entity_id
_entity_poly.type
_entity_poly.pdbx_seq_one_letter_code
_entity_poly.pdbx_strand_id
1 'polypeptide(L)'
;MVEYPNKTAQARRRDLTPTERIKLLNDWLRMHGGGGRIAMTAGIAALEDELRNKVIAAVRGFDAFDDDNDPHGEHDCATIEVEDVSILFKIDYYDLTLSHHSPDHSDPDVTCRVLTLMLAEEY
;
A
#
# COMPACT_ATOMS: atom_id res chain seq x y z
N MET A 1 -3.72 0.21 -42.69
CA MET A 1 -2.99 -0.79 -41.88
C MET A 1 -3.20 -0.37 -40.44
N VAL A 2 -4.20 -0.97 -39.77
CA VAL A 2 -4.58 -0.58 -38.40
C VAL A 2 -3.65 -1.33 -37.47
N GLU A 3 -2.77 -0.62 -36.76
CA GLU A 3 -1.98 -1.24 -35.70
C GLU A 3 -2.92 -1.68 -34.58
N TYR A 4 -2.94 -2.99 -34.33
CA TYR A 4 -3.59 -3.55 -33.16
C TYR A 4 -2.70 -3.28 -31.94
N PRO A 5 -3.25 -2.82 -30.80
CA PRO A 5 -2.47 -2.66 -29.59
C PRO A 5 -1.87 -4.02 -29.16
N ASN A 6 -0.58 -3.96 -28.83
CA ASN A 6 0.31 -5.07 -28.54
C ASN A 6 -0.27 -6.01 -27.46
N LYS A 7 -0.67 -7.23 -27.85
CA LYS A 7 -1.25 -8.29 -26.99
C LYS A 7 -0.41 -8.65 -25.76
N THR A 8 0.86 -8.25 -25.73
CA THR A 8 1.85 -8.63 -24.72
C THR A 8 1.59 -7.98 -23.35
N ALA A 9 1.02 -6.77 -23.29
CA ALA A 9 0.70 -6.11 -22.02
C ALA A 9 -0.57 -6.67 -21.35
N GLN A 10 -1.54 -7.15 -22.15
CA GLN A 10 -2.75 -7.81 -21.64
C GLN A 10 -2.48 -9.25 -21.17
N ALA A 11 -1.52 -9.95 -21.78
CA ALA A 11 -1.13 -11.31 -21.37
C ALA A 11 -0.48 -11.32 -19.97
N ARG A 12 0.41 -10.37 -19.66
CA ARG A 12 1.09 -10.27 -18.35
C ARG A 12 0.16 -10.10 -17.15
N ARG A 13 -1.07 -9.61 -17.34
CA ARG A 13 -2.05 -9.44 -16.25
C ARG A 13 -2.73 -10.74 -15.80
N ARG A 14 -2.66 -11.81 -16.60
CA ARG A 14 -3.36 -13.08 -16.36
C ARG A 14 -2.53 -14.15 -15.63
N ASP A 15 -1.23 -13.95 -15.48
CA ASP A 15 -0.32 -14.98 -14.95
C ASP A 15 0.22 -14.66 -13.53
N LEU A 16 -0.32 -13.64 -12.86
CA LEU A 16 0.05 -13.31 -11.48
C LEU A 16 -0.65 -14.24 -10.50
N THR A 17 0.10 -14.76 -9.54
CA THR A 17 -0.46 -15.36 -8.32
C THR A 17 -1.27 -14.31 -7.54
N PRO A 18 -2.18 -14.74 -6.64
CA PRO A 18 -2.92 -13.81 -5.78
C PRO A 18 -1.98 -12.87 -5.00
N THR A 19 -0.91 -13.41 -4.39
CA THR A 19 0.08 -12.63 -3.63
C THR A 19 0.81 -11.61 -4.50
N GLU A 20 1.28 -11.98 -5.70
CA GLU A 20 1.92 -11.02 -6.61
C GLU A 20 0.96 -9.90 -7.03
N ARG A 21 -0.31 -10.21 -7.22
CA ARG A 21 -1.33 -9.20 -7.53
C ARG A 21 -1.59 -8.29 -6.33
N ILE A 22 -1.66 -8.83 -5.11
CA ILE A 22 -1.81 -8.06 -3.88
C ILE A 22 -0.64 -7.09 -3.72
N LYS A 23 0.59 -7.60 -3.82
CA LYS A 23 1.83 -6.82 -3.77
C LYS A 23 1.81 -5.65 -4.76
N LEU A 24 1.46 -5.91 -6.03
CA LEU A 24 1.37 -4.85 -7.05
C LEU A 24 0.32 -3.79 -6.72
N LEU A 25 -0.83 -4.17 -6.17
CA LEU A 25 -1.88 -3.23 -5.79
C LEU A 25 -1.48 -2.42 -4.55
N ASN A 26 -0.79 -3.03 -3.60
CA ASN A 26 -0.28 -2.37 -2.40
C ASN A 26 0.82 -1.38 -2.75
N ASP A 27 1.80 -1.77 -3.58
CA ASP A 27 2.82 -0.87 -4.09
C ASP A 27 2.21 0.28 -4.90
N TRP A 28 1.17 0.02 -5.69
CA TRP A 28 0.47 1.08 -6.42
C TRP A 28 -0.13 2.13 -5.48
N LEU A 29 -0.82 1.69 -4.41
CA LEU A 29 -1.36 2.58 -3.39
C LEU A 29 -0.26 3.32 -2.64
N ARG A 30 0.78 2.62 -2.19
CA ARG A 30 1.85 3.18 -1.37
C ARG A 30 2.70 4.18 -2.14
N MET A 31 3.08 3.88 -3.38
CA MET A 31 3.99 4.71 -4.19
C MET A 31 3.27 5.88 -4.88
N HIS A 32 2.01 5.69 -5.28
CA HIS A 32 1.28 6.63 -6.15
C HIS A 32 0.01 7.21 -5.51
N GLY A 33 -0.45 6.66 -4.39
CA GLY A 33 -1.69 7.07 -3.73
C GLY A 33 -2.97 6.74 -4.48
N GLY A 34 -2.91 5.78 -5.42
CA GLY A 34 -4.06 5.36 -6.23
C GLY A 34 -4.59 3.98 -5.85
N GLY A 35 -5.83 3.65 -6.24
CA GLY A 35 -6.38 2.30 -6.05
C GLY A 35 -6.81 1.96 -4.62
N GLY A 36 -6.93 2.97 -3.75
CA GLY A 36 -7.36 2.82 -2.36
C GLY A 36 -7.57 4.17 -1.68
N ARG A 37 -7.62 4.15 -0.35
CA ARG A 37 -7.69 5.33 0.51
C ARG A 37 -6.41 5.46 1.31
N ILE A 38 -6.06 6.70 1.67
CA ILE A 38 -4.98 7.00 2.59
C ILE A 38 -5.58 7.67 3.81
N ALA A 39 -5.25 7.16 4.99
CA ALA A 39 -5.58 7.72 6.28
C ALA A 39 -4.29 8.10 7.02
N MET A 40 -4.36 9.16 7.81
CA MET A 40 -3.29 9.56 8.73
C MET A 40 -3.91 9.66 10.11
N THR A 41 -3.23 9.12 11.13
CA THR A 41 -3.63 9.31 12.52
C THR A 41 -3.41 10.75 12.98
N ALA A 42 -3.93 11.06 14.16
CA ALA A 42 -3.74 12.37 14.77
C ALA A 42 -2.26 12.70 14.98
N GLY A 43 -1.43 11.72 15.37
CA GLY A 43 0.03 11.90 15.52
C GLY A 43 0.69 12.37 14.22
N ILE A 44 0.45 11.67 13.11
CA ILE A 44 0.98 12.06 11.80
C ILE A 44 0.43 13.40 11.33
N ALA A 45 -0.87 13.65 11.54
CA ALA A 45 -1.52 14.90 11.16
C ALA A 45 -1.09 16.11 12.01
N ALA A 46 -0.45 15.89 13.15
CA ALA A 46 0.09 16.93 14.02
C ALA A 46 1.55 17.30 13.69
N LEU A 47 2.27 16.48 12.91
CA LEU A 47 3.64 16.76 12.49
C LEU A 47 3.71 18.04 11.64
N GLU A 48 4.82 18.76 11.72
CA GLU A 48 5.11 19.87 10.82
C GLU A 48 5.11 19.40 9.36
N ASP A 49 4.72 20.28 8.43
CA ASP A 49 4.54 19.93 7.02
C ASP A 49 5.82 19.36 6.38
N GLU A 50 7.00 19.87 6.76
CA GLU A 50 8.27 19.35 6.25
C GLU A 50 8.49 17.89 6.67
N LEU A 51 8.34 17.60 7.96
CA LEU A 51 8.51 16.24 8.49
C LEU A 51 7.43 15.30 7.95
N ARG A 52 6.17 15.75 7.86
CA ARG A 52 5.09 14.96 7.26
C ARG A 52 5.36 14.62 5.80
N ASN A 53 5.91 15.56 5.02
CA ASN A 53 6.31 15.29 3.64
C ASN A 53 7.46 14.28 3.55
N LYS A 54 8.42 14.32 4.49
CA LYS A 54 9.48 13.30 4.60
C LYS A 54 8.90 11.92 4.92
N VAL A 55 7.92 11.85 5.83
CA VAL A 55 7.21 10.59 6.14
C VAL A 55 6.51 10.03 4.91
N ILE A 56 5.75 10.85 4.19
CA ILE A 56 5.06 10.42 2.96
C ILE A 56 6.08 9.96 1.91
N ALA A 57 7.19 10.69 1.74
CA ALA A 57 8.24 10.31 0.80
C ALA A 57 8.93 8.99 1.19
N ALA A 58 9.19 8.78 2.48
CA ALA A 58 9.79 7.56 3.00
C ALA A 58 8.85 6.36 2.76
N VAL A 59 7.57 6.49 3.09
CA VAL A 59 6.57 5.43 2.83
C VAL A 59 6.44 5.13 1.34
N ARG A 60 6.45 6.15 0.47
CA ARG A 60 6.41 5.95 -0.99
C ARG A 60 7.66 5.26 -1.55
N GLY A 61 8.81 5.50 -0.94
CA GLY A 61 10.12 5.01 -1.39
C GLY A 61 10.58 3.71 -0.75
N PHE A 62 9.90 3.24 0.30
CA PHE A 62 10.33 2.05 1.05
C PHE A 62 10.35 0.79 0.16
N ASP A 63 11.46 0.07 0.15
CA ASP A 63 11.63 -1.17 -0.62
C ASP A 63 12.38 -2.26 0.16
N ALA A 64 12.68 -2.00 1.44
CA ALA A 64 13.39 -2.90 2.34
C ALA A 64 12.45 -3.95 2.97
N PHE A 65 11.63 -4.60 2.14
CA PHE A 65 10.81 -5.73 2.57
C PHE A 65 11.63 -7.02 2.59
N ASP A 66 11.52 -7.78 3.67
CA ASP A 66 12.20 -9.06 3.89
C ASP A 66 11.27 -10.07 4.59
N ASP A 67 11.76 -11.30 4.78
CA ASP A 67 10.96 -12.38 5.38
C ASP A 67 10.57 -12.09 6.84
N ASP A 68 11.26 -11.16 7.53
CA ASP A 68 10.99 -10.80 8.92
C ASP A 68 9.87 -9.76 9.02
N ASN A 69 9.82 -8.78 8.10
CA ASN A 69 8.84 -7.69 8.11
C ASN A 69 7.65 -7.88 7.14
N ASP A 70 7.78 -8.76 6.14
CA ASP A 70 6.76 -9.07 5.13
C ASP A 70 6.64 -10.58 4.90
N PRO A 71 6.23 -11.37 5.92
CA PRO A 71 6.14 -12.83 5.81
C PRO A 71 5.13 -13.31 4.76
N HIS A 72 4.24 -12.44 4.31
CA HIS A 72 3.23 -12.73 3.29
C HIS A 72 3.65 -12.28 1.88
N GLY A 73 4.74 -11.49 1.74
CA GLY A 73 5.20 -10.98 0.45
C GLY A 73 4.26 -9.94 -0.17
N GLU A 74 3.39 -9.33 0.64
CA GLU A 74 2.29 -8.47 0.19
C GLU A 74 2.65 -6.99 0.20
N HIS A 75 3.76 -6.59 0.84
CA HIS A 75 4.12 -5.19 1.05
C HIS A 75 3.02 -4.38 1.75
N ASP A 76 2.31 -5.01 2.70
CA ASP A 76 1.16 -4.40 3.36
C ASP A 76 1.54 -3.63 4.63
N CYS A 77 2.71 -3.88 5.24
CA CYS A 77 3.09 -3.25 6.50
C CYS A 77 4.62 -3.08 6.61
N ALA A 78 5.06 -1.97 7.21
CA ALA A 78 6.42 -1.86 7.75
C ALA A 78 6.55 -0.69 8.74
N THR A 79 7.59 -0.75 9.57
CA THR A 79 8.03 0.38 10.40
C THR A 79 9.21 1.07 9.73
N ILE A 80 9.20 2.40 9.70
CA ILE A 80 10.23 3.24 9.11
C ILE A 80 10.62 4.33 10.12
N GLU A 81 11.92 4.56 10.27
CA GLU A 81 12.44 5.71 11.01
C GLU A 81 12.64 6.90 10.08
N VAL A 82 12.02 8.03 10.40
CA VAL A 82 12.17 9.29 9.68
C VAL A 82 12.61 10.36 10.68
N GLU A 83 13.89 10.73 10.59
CA GLU A 83 14.55 11.53 11.64
C GLU A 83 14.47 10.79 12.98
N ASP A 84 13.95 11.44 14.03
CA ASP A 84 13.77 10.84 15.36
C ASP A 84 12.34 10.32 15.58
N VAL A 85 11.57 10.08 14.50
CA VAL A 85 10.18 9.62 14.56
C VAL A 85 10.01 8.26 13.91
N SER A 86 9.53 7.31 14.70
CA SER A 86 9.17 5.98 14.25
C SER A 86 7.75 5.97 13.68
N ILE A 87 7.62 5.56 12.42
CA ILE A 87 6.37 5.54 11.65
C ILE A 87 6.01 4.09 11.35
N LEU A 88 4.79 3.68 11.65
CA LEU A 88 4.21 2.45 11.12
C LEU A 88 3.28 2.82 9.96
N PHE A 89 3.43 2.14 8.82
CA PHE A 89 2.37 2.11 7.82
C PHE A 89 1.78 0.71 7.71
N LYS A 90 0.48 0.63 7.46
CA LYS A 90 -0.19 -0.64 7.13
C LYS A 90 -1.27 -0.46 6.07
N ILE A 91 -1.57 -1.50 5.31
CA ILE A 91 -2.64 -1.56 4.31
C ILE A 91 -3.66 -2.59 4.76
N ASP A 92 -4.84 -2.11 5.17
CA ASP A 92 -5.95 -2.98 5.52
C ASP A 92 -6.84 -3.24 4.29
N TYR A 93 -7.37 -4.46 4.19
CA TYR A 93 -8.26 -4.90 3.11
C TYR A 93 -9.71 -5.00 3.58
N TYR A 94 -10.56 -4.10 3.10
CA TYR A 94 -11.98 -4.09 3.41
C TYR A 94 -12.83 -4.43 2.19
N ASP A 95 -14.06 -4.87 2.43
CA ASP A 95 -15.10 -4.82 1.42
C ASP A 95 -15.39 -3.37 0.97
N LEU A 96 -16.14 -3.21 -0.11
CA LEU A 96 -16.43 -1.88 -0.68
C LEU A 96 -17.23 -0.98 0.29
N THR A 97 -17.89 -1.55 1.30
CA THR A 97 -18.65 -0.82 2.32
C THR A 97 -17.81 -0.45 3.54
N LEU A 98 -16.53 -0.83 3.58
CA LEU A 98 -15.62 -0.59 4.71
C LEU A 98 -16.13 -1.17 6.05
N SER A 99 -16.91 -2.24 6.00
CA SER A 99 -17.57 -2.82 7.17
C SER A 99 -16.97 -4.16 7.59
N HIS A 100 -16.44 -4.90 6.62
CA HIS A 100 -15.85 -6.22 6.83
C HIS A 100 -14.55 -6.37 6.05
N HIS A 101 -13.83 -7.46 6.30
CA HIS A 101 -12.70 -7.84 5.46
C HIS A 101 -13.17 -8.17 4.04
N SER A 102 -12.34 -7.83 3.05
CA SER A 102 -12.63 -8.17 1.66
C SER A 102 -12.68 -9.69 1.46
N PRO A 103 -13.61 -10.21 0.62
CA PRO A 103 -13.65 -11.62 0.29
C PRO A 103 -12.47 -12.09 -0.61
N ASP A 104 -11.81 -11.18 -1.33
CA ASP A 104 -10.64 -11.47 -2.17
C ASP A 104 -9.73 -10.25 -2.25
N HIS A 105 -8.65 -10.25 -1.47
CA HIS A 105 -7.69 -9.15 -1.42
C HIS A 105 -7.04 -8.87 -2.77
N SER A 106 -6.92 -9.88 -3.64
CA SER A 106 -6.27 -9.74 -4.96
C SER A 106 -7.17 -9.06 -5.99
N ASP A 107 -8.48 -8.95 -5.73
CA ASP A 107 -9.45 -8.35 -6.64
C ASP A 107 -9.81 -6.90 -6.21
N PRO A 108 -9.38 -5.88 -6.98
CA PRO A 108 -9.69 -4.48 -6.66
C PRO A 108 -11.16 -4.12 -6.90
N ASP A 109 -11.94 -4.92 -7.63
CA ASP A 109 -13.36 -4.65 -7.87
C ASP A 109 -14.23 -5.01 -6.66
N VAL A 110 -13.69 -5.78 -5.70
CA VAL A 110 -14.38 -6.14 -4.44
C VAL A 110 -13.63 -5.70 -3.19
N THR A 111 -12.41 -5.15 -3.33
CA THR A 111 -11.56 -4.72 -2.21
C THR A 111 -11.35 -3.21 -2.20
N CYS A 112 -11.66 -2.58 -1.07
CA CYS A 112 -11.18 -1.24 -0.74
C CYS A 112 -9.93 -1.35 0.15
N ARG A 113 -8.77 -0.94 -0.38
CA ARG A 113 -7.51 -0.85 0.37
C ARG A 113 -7.43 0.45 1.15
N VAL A 114 -6.99 0.38 2.40
CA VAL A 114 -6.77 1.57 3.24
C VAL A 114 -5.32 1.56 3.75
N LEU A 115 -4.50 2.44 3.19
CA LEU A 115 -3.17 2.74 3.71
C LEU A 115 -3.30 3.67 4.91
N THR A 116 -2.92 3.21 6.10
CA THR A 116 -2.89 4.03 7.31
C THR A 116 -1.44 4.38 7.62
N LEU A 117 -1.16 5.68 7.77
CA LEU A 117 0.10 6.19 8.32
C LEU A 117 -0.12 6.53 9.80
N MET A 118 0.70 5.99 10.69
CA MET A 118 0.63 6.24 12.12
C MET A 118 2.02 6.33 12.76
N LEU A 119 2.13 6.99 13.91
CA LEU A 119 3.32 6.86 14.75
C LEU A 119 3.37 5.43 15.28
N ALA A 120 4.56 4.84 15.41
CA ALA A 120 4.71 3.48 15.90
C ALA A 120 4.16 3.31 17.34
N GLU A 121 4.13 4.37 18.14
CA GLU A 121 3.54 4.38 19.49
C GLU A 121 2.00 4.44 19.52
N GLU A 122 1.35 4.71 18.39
CA GLU A 122 -0.12 4.70 18.26
C GLU A 122 -0.69 3.30 17.98
N TYR A 123 0.18 2.30 17.83
CA TYR A 123 -0.14 0.89 17.57
C TYR A 123 -0.02 0.04 18.84
#